data_AF-A0A149UN83-F1
#
_entry.id   AF-A0A149UN83-F1
#
_cell.length_a   1.000
_cell.length_b   1.000
_cell.length_c   1.000
_cell.angle_alpha   90.00
_cell.angle_beta   90.00
_cell.angle_gamma   90.00
#
_symmetry.space_group_name_H-M   'P 1'
#
loop_
_entity.id
_entity.type
_entity.pdbx_description
1 polymer ?
#
loop_
_entity_poly.entity_id
_entity_poly.type
_entity_poly.pdbx_seq_one_letter_code
_entity_poly.pdbx_strand_id
1 'polypeptide(L)'
;MAILARLQAYRDEQANRRLTVARRCVAAAEQAIRDAEQTYERECREQTQARSHRWRNAVGKELEYDAMRALRADDESGFAVIEQQALHREKVKQAVADARDAVKNAEQEARTVHTALARRNTLQQTVEQECRHYEQTHEELMRDQQSQVLFAHCMRRSPI
;
A
#
# COMPACT_ATOMS: atom_id res chain seq x y z
N MET A 1 15.20 -17.54 -20.51
CA MET A 1 14.17 -17.77 -19.46
C MET A 1 14.49 -17.14 -18.10
N ALA A 2 15.73 -17.18 -17.59
CA ALA A 2 16.08 -16.66 -16.25
C ALA A 2 15.87 -15.13 -16.05
N ILE A 3 16.03 -14.31 -17.09
CA ILE A 3 15.90 -12.84 -17.00
C ILE A 3 14.44 -12.41 -16.76
N LEU A 4 13.48 -13.03 -17.45
CA LEU A 4 12.05 -12.75 -17.28
C LEU A 4 11.55 -13.13 -15.88
N ALA A 5 12.04 -14.26 -15.35
CA ALA A 5 11.76 -14.70 -13.99
C ALA A 5 12.21 -13.66 -12.94
N ARG A 6 13.44 -13.16 -13.09
CA ARG A 6 14.02 -12.14 -12.20
C ARG A 6 13.24 -10.82 -12.27
N LEU A 7 12.85 -10.39 -13.47
CA LEU A 7 12.06 -9.17 -13.65
C LEU A 7 10.68 -9.28 -12.98
N GLN A 8 10.02 -10.44 -13.07
CA GLN A 8 8.72 -10.64 -12.44
C GLN A 8 8.82 -10.75 -10.91
N ALA A 9 9.80 -11.46 -10.38
CA ALA A 9 10.07 -11.50 -8.94
C ALA A 9 10.38 -10.10 -8.39
N TYR A 10 11.17 -9.31 -9.12
CA TYR A 10 11.45 -7.92 -8.75
C TYR A 10 10.19 -7.04 -8.74
N ARG A 11 9.29 -7.22 -9.71
CA ARG A 11 8.00 -6.50 -9.73
C ARG A 11 7.11 -6.87 -8.55
N ASP A 12 7.07 -8.15 -8.16
CA ASP A 12 6.31 -8.61 -6.99
C ASP A 12 6.88 -8.00 -5.69
N GLU A 13 8.21 -8.00 -5.56
CA GLU A 13 8.89 -7.36 -4.44
C GLU A 13 8.62 -5.85 -4.39
N GLN A 14 8.68 -5.15 -5.53
CA GLN A 14 8.36 -3.73 -5.60
C GLN A 14 6.91 -3.45 -5.20
N ALA A 15 5.95 -4.24 -5.67
CA ALA A 15 4.54 -4.07 -5.31
C ALA A 15 4.31 -4.29 -3.82
N ASN A 16 4.96 -5.30 -3.22
CA ASN A 16 4.90 -5.55 -1.77
C ASN A 16 5.56 -4.43 -0.94
N ARG A 17 6.67 -3.87 -1.42
CA ARG A 17 7.31 -2.69 -0.79
C ARG A 17 6.39 -1.48 -0.83
N ARG A 18 5.76 -1.19 -1.98
CA ARG A 18 4.78 -0.10 -2.12
C ARG A 18 3.58 -0.28 -1.20
N LEU A 19 3.03 -1.49 -1.12
CA LEU A 19 1.96 -1.81 -0.18
C LEU A 19 2.35 -1.55 1.28
N THR A 20 3.56 -1.97 1.66
CA THR A 20 4.09 -1.74 3.01
C THR A 20 4.22 -0.25 3.32
N VAL A 21 4.75 0.54 2.37
CA VAL A 21 4.85 2.00 2.51
C VAL A 21 3.48 2.63 2.64
N ALA A 22 2.52 2.26 1.78
CA ALA A 22 1.17 2.78 1.81
C ALA A 22 0.47 2.49 3.16
N ARG A 23 0.64 1.28 3.71
CA ARG A 23 0.10 0.92 5.04
C ARG A 23 0.72 1.75 6.17
N ARG A 24 2.02 2.03 6.10
CA ARG A 24 2.69 2.94 7.05
C ARG A 24 2.15 4.36 6.93
N CYS A 25 1.90 4.84 5.72
CA CYS A 25 1.29 6.16 5.50
C CYS A 25 -0.12 6.24 6.11
N VAL A 26 -0.95 5.20 5.96
CA VAL A 26 -2.26 5.16 6.63
C VAL A 26 -2.12 5.20 8.15
N ALA A 27 -1.24 4.37 8.73
CA ALA A 27 -1.03 4.37 10.18
C ALA A 27 -0.56 5.74 10.70
N ALA A 28 0.36 6.39 9.98
CA ALA A 28 0.83 7.74 10.31
C ALA A 28 -0.30 8.78 10.18
N ALA A 29 -1.12 8.69 9.13
CA ALA A 29 -2.22 9.62 8.92
C ALA A 29 -3.35 9.42 9.95
N GLU A 30 -3.63 8.18 10.36
CA GLU A 30 -4.57 7.88 11.45
C GLU A 30 -4.08 8.41 12.79
N GLN A 31 -2.77 8.35 13.06
CA GLN A 31 -2.20 9.00 14.23
C GLN A 31 -2.33 10.52 14.14
N ALA A 32 -2.06 11.11 12.97
CA ALA A 32 -2.21 12.55 12.76
C ALA A 32 -3.66 13.04 12.98
N ILE A 33 -4.68 12.25 12.64
CA ILE A 33 -6.08 12.58 12.98
C ILE A 33 -6.26 12.69 14.49
N ARG A 34 -5.77 11.71 15.26
CA ARG A 34 -5.90 11.71 16.71
C ARG A 34 -5.21 12.92 17.32
N ASP A 35 -4.02 13.24 16.85
CA ASP A 35 -3.25 14.40 17.32
C ASP A 35 -3.97 15.71 16.98
N ALA A 36 -4.54 15.82 15.77
CA ALA A 36 -5.32 16.97 15.34
C ALA A 36 -6.64 17.13 16.13
N GLU A 37 -7.33 16.03 16.42
CA GLU A 37 -8.54 16.01 17.25
C GLU A 37 -8.24 16.45 18.68
N GLN A 38 -7.18 15.92 19.28
CA GLN A 38 -6.74 16.31 20.62
C GLN A 38 -6.36 17.79 20.67
N THR A 39 -5.62 18.28 19.67
CA THR A 39 -5.23 19.69 19.58
C THR A 39 -6.45 20.60 19.45
N TYR A 40 -7.40 20.23 18.58
CA TYR A 40 -8.66 20.96 18.42
C TYR A 40 -9.47 21.00 19.72
N GLU A 41 -9.63 19.88 20.41
CA GLU A 41 -10.35 19.82 21.68
C GLU A 41 -9.68 20.64 22.77
N ARG A 42 -8.35 20.57 22.85
CA ARG A 42 -7.55 21.34 23.79
C ARG A 42 -7.73 22.83 23.56
N GLU A 43 -7.55 23.31 22.34
CA GLU A 43 -7.74 24.72 21.97
C GLU A 43 -9.17 25.18 22.24
N CYS A 44 -10.19 24.38 21.88
CA CYS A 44 -11.58 24.67 22.21
C CYS A 44 -11.77 24.91 23.72
N ARG A 45 -11.20 24.05 24.57
CA ARG A 45 -11.32 24.15 26.02
C ARG A 45 -10.56 25.37 26.55
N GLU A 46 -9.31 25.56 26.14
CA GLU A 46 -8.46 26.67 26.58
C GLU A 46 -9.08 28.03 26.21
N GLN A 47 -9.54 28.19 24.96
CA GLN A 47 -10.19 29.42 24.51
C GLN A 47 -11.53 29.66 25.20
N THR A 48 -12.34 28.61 25.42
CA THR A 48 -13.62 28.73 26.15
C THR A 48 -13.40 29.15 27.60
N GLN A 49 -12.38 28.58 28.26
CA GLN A 49 -12.01 28.96 29.63
C GLN A 49 -11.47 30.39 29.69
N ALA A 50 -10.57 30.76 28.78
CA ALA A 50 -10.02 32.11 28.69
C ALA A 50 -11.14 33.14 28.50
N ARG A 51 -12.08 32.88 27.58
CA ARG A 51 -13.27 33.69 27.38
C ARG A 51 -14.12 33.80 28.65
N SER A 52 -14.43 32.68 29.30
CA SER A 52 -15.19 32.66 30.56
C SER A 52 -14.52 33.53 31.64
N HIS A 53 -13.20 33.44 31.80
CA HIS A 53 -12.44 34.25 32.75
C HIS A 53 -12.46 35.74 32.40
N ARG A 54 -12.23 36.10 31.13
CA ARG A 54 -12.29 37.49 30.65
C ARG A 54 -13.66 38.11 30.94
N TRP A 55 -14.74 37.43 30.57
CA TRP A 55 -16.10 37.92 30.77
C TRP A 55 -16.50 37.97 32.24
N ARG A 56 -16.14 36.96 33.06
CA ARG A 56 -16.40 36.99 34.51
C ARG A 56 -15.73 38.19 35.19
N ASN A 57 -14.52 38.53 34.78
CA ASN A 57 -13.79 39.69 35.30
C ASN A 57 -14.38 41.03 34.83
N ALA A 58 -15.24 41.01 33.82
CA ALA A 58 -15.91 42.16 33.24
C ALA A 58 -17.35 42.36 33.76
N VAL A 59 -17.96 41.32 34.37
CA VAL A 59 -19.31 41.42 34.96
C VAL A 59 -19.36 42.50 36.05
N GLY A 60 -20.37 43.37 35.97
CA GLY A 60 -20.61 44.42 36.96
C GLY A 60 -19.69 45.65 36.85
N LYS A 61 -18.78 45.67 35.86
CA LYS A 61 -17.94 46.84 35.56
C LYS A 61 -18.57 47.68 34.46
N GLU A 62 -18.59 48.99 34.64
CA GLU A 62 -18.78 49.91 33.51
C GLU A 62 -17.48 49.91 32.69
N LEU A 63 -17.55 49.28 31.51
CA LEU A 63 -16.42 49.21 30.60
C LEU A 63 -16.47 50.38 29.64
N GLU A 64 -15.37 51.10 29.53
CA GLU A 64 -15.17 52.06 28.45
C GLU A 64 -15.20 51.34 27.09
N TYR A 65 -15.54 52.10 26.05
CA TYR A 65 -15.71 51.56 24.70
C TYR A 65 -14.44 50.83 24.20
N ASP A 66 -13.26 51.35 24.49
CA ASP A 66 -11.99 50.72 24.08
C ASP A 66 -11.73 49.40 24.81
N ALA A 67 -12.11 49.30 26.10
CA ALA A 67 -12.02 48.06 26.86
C ALA A 67 -12.99 46.99 26.34
N MET A 68 -14.21 47.39 25.97
CA MET A 68 -15.17 46.52 25.30
C MET A 68 -14.70 46.06 23.92
N ARG A 69 -14.06 46.94 23.14
CA ARG A 69 -13.48 46.60 21.84
C ARG A 69 -12.34 45.59 21.98
N ALA A 70 -11.44 45.79 22.95
CA ALA A 70 -10.34 44.86 23.22
C ALA A 70 -10.84 43.46 23.61
N LEU A 71 -11.84 43.38 24.49
CA LEU A 71 -12.48 42.11 24.87
C LEU A 71 -13.06 41.34 23.68
N ARG A 72 -13.68 42.04 22.73
CA ARG A 72 -14.21 41.42 21.50
C ARG A 72 -13.09 40.94 20.58
N ALA A 73 -12.02 41.73 20.42
CA ALA A 73 -10.87 41.35 19.61
C ALA A 73 -10.18 40.08 20.15
N ASP A 74 -10.06 39.95 21.48
CA ASP A 74 -9.53 38.74 22.12
C ASP A 74 -10.42 37.51 21.89
N ASP A 75 -11.74 37.68 21.90
CA ASP A 75 -12.69 36.62 21.59
C ASP A 75 -12.60 36.21 20.11
N GLU A 76 -12.57 37.18 19.18
CA GLU A 76 -12.41 36.93 17.74
C GLU A 76 -11.11 36.20 17.43
N SER A 77 -10.00 36.60 18.07
CA SER A 77 -8.71 35.92 17.97
C SER A 77 -8.81 34.46 18.44
N GLY A 78 -9.43 34.22 19.60
CA GLY A 78 -9.65 32.86 20.11
C GLY A 78 -10.51 32.00 19.19
N PHE A 79 -11.57 32.58 18.60
CA PHE A 79 -12.40 31.89 17.60
C PHE A 79 -11.61 31.55 16.33
N ALA A 80 -10.77 32.47 15.84
CA ALA A 80 -9.94 32.25 14.67
C ALA A 80 -8.93 31.09 14.87
N VAL A 81 -8.36 30.96 16.08
CA VAL A 81 -7.48 29.82 16.42
C VAL A 81 -8.25 28.50 16.35
N ILE A 82 -9.46 28.42 16.93
CA ILE A 82 -10.30 27.22 16.87
C ILE A 82 -10.65 26.88 15.41
N GLU A 83 -11.03 27.88 14.61
CA GLU A 83 -11.37 27.69 13.20
C GLU A 83 -10.17 27.18 12.39
N GLN A 84 -8.97 27.71 12.63
CA GLN A 84 -7.74 27.22 12.02
C GLN A 84 -7.48 25.74 12.35
N GLN A 85 -7.69 25.34 13.60
CA GLN A 85 -7.54 23.93 14.00
C GLN A 85 -8.64 23.04 13.40
N ALA A 86 -9.86 23.54 13.28
CA ALA A 86 -10.94 22.82 12.60
C ALA A 86 -10.59 22.56 11.12
N LEU A 87 -10.10 23.58 10.42
CA LEU A 87 -9.63 23.46 9.03
C LEU A 87 -8.45 22.48 8.92
N HIS A 88 -7.51 22.52 9.86
CA HIS A 88 -6.41 21.56 9.91
C HIS A 88 -6.92 20.13 10.07
N ARG A 89 -7.85 19.88 11.00
CA ARG A 89 -8.48 18.58 11.22
C ARG A 89 -9.15 18.06 9.95
N GLU A 90 -9.90 18.89 9.22
CA GLU A 90 -10.53 18.46 7.97
C GLU A 90 -9.50 18.14 6.87
N LYS A 91 -8.40 18.90 6.77
CA LYS A 91 -7.29 18.55 5.85
C LYS A 91 -6.67 17.20 6.18
N VAL A 92 -6.47 16.90 7.46
CA VAL A 92 -5.91 15.61 7.90
C VAL A 92 -6.88 14.46 7.63
N LYS A 93 -8.20 14.67 7.81
CA LYS A 93 -9.22 13.68 7.41
C LYS A 93 -9.18 13.37 5.91
N GLN A 94 -9.05 14.40 5.07
CA GLN A 94 -8.90 14.18 3.63
C GLN A 94 -7.63 13.39 3.33
N ALA A 95 -6.49 13.73 3.96
CA ALA A 95 -5.24 13.00 3.77
C ALA A 95 -5.35 11.51 4.18
N VAL A 96 -6.15 11.16 5.19
CA VAL A 96 -6.43 9.76 5.55
C VAL A 96 -7.26 9.06 4.48
N ALA A 97 -8.26 9.72 3.90
CA ALA A 97 -9.02 9.17 2.79
C ALA A 97 -8.10 8.86 1.59
N ASP A 98 -7.27 9.82 1.21
CA ASP A 98 -6.30 9.66 0.12
C ASP A 98 -5.29 8.53 0.40
N ALA A 99 -4.80 8.43 1.64
CA ALA A 99 -3.89 7.36 2.05
C ALA A 99 -4.55 5.97 2.01
N ARG A 100 -5.83 5.87 2.38
CA ARG A 100 -6.61 4.62 2.31
C ARG A 100 -6.83 4.19 0.86
N ASP A 101 -7.14 5.14 -0.02
CA ASP A 101 -7.26 4.87 -1.46
C ASP A 101 -5.91 4.42 -2.06
N ALA A 102 -4.81 5.03 -1.64
CA ALA A 102 -3.46 4.61 -2.04
C ALA A 102 -3.15 3.16 -1.61
N VAL A 103 -3.54 2.76 -0.39
CA VAL A 103 -3.42 1.36 0.06
C VAL A 103 -4.24 0.43 -0.80
N LYS A 104 -5.50 0.76 -1.09
CA LYS A 104 -6.38 -0.07 -1.92
C LYS A 104 -5.78 -0.29 -3.32
N ASN A 105 -5.23 0.76 -3.92
CA ASN A 105 -4.57 0.68 -5.22
C ASN A 105 -3.30 -0.18 -5.16
N ALA A 106 -2.47 -0.01 -4.11
CA ALA A 106 -1.27 -0.81 -3.92
C ALA A 106 -1.59 -2.29 -3.63
N GLU A 107 -2.66 -2.58 -2.90
CA GLU A 107 -3.14 -3.95 -2.67
C GLU A 107 -3.59 -4.61 -3.97
N GLN A 108 -4.33 -3.86 -4.81
CA GLN A 108 -4.74 -4.37 -6.11
C GLN A 108 -3.52 -4.64 -7.01
N GLU A 109 -2.56 -3.72 -7.06
CA GLU A 109 -1.30 -3.92 -7.81
C GLU A 109 -0.57 -5.18 -7.33
N ALA A 110 -0.33 -5.31 -6.02
CA ALA A 110 0.33 -6.48 -5.43
C ALA A 110 -0.40 -7.79 -5.76
N ARG A 111 -1.73 -7.83 -5.66
CA ARG A 111 -2.53 -9.02 -6.01
C ARG A 111 -2.40 -9.39 -7.49
N THR A 112 -2.45 -8.41 -8.39
CA THR A 112 -2.33 -8.66 -9.83
C THR A 112 -0.96 -9.20 -10.20
N VAL A 113 0.12 -8.62 -9.65
CA VAL A 113 1.49 -9.06 -9.91
C VAL A 113 1.72 -10.46 -9.34
N HIS A 114 1.27 -10.71 -8.10
CA HIS A 114 1.40 -12.01 -7.47
C HIS A 114 0.66 -13.11 -8.24
N THR A 115 -0.57 -12.82 -8.70
CA THR A 115 -1.36 -13.76 -9.52
C THR A 115 -0.67 -14.08 -10.85
N ALA A 116 -0.10 -13.07 -11.50
CA ALA A 116 0.65 -13.26 -12.74
C ALA A 116 1.90 -14.12 -12.52
N LEU A 117 2.63 -13.89 -11.41
CA LEU A 117 3.81 -14.66 -11.03
C LEU A 117 3.45 -16.12 -10.73
N ALA A 118 2.37 -16.36 -9.98
CA ALA A 118 1.90 -17.71 -9.67
C ALA A 118 1.54 -18.49 -10.94
N ARG A 119 0.76 -17.90 -11.85
CA ARG A 119 0.40 -18.51 -13.14
C ARG A 119 1.63 -18.86 -13.96
N ARG A 120 2.61 -17.96 -14.01
CA ARG A 120 3.87 -18.17 -14.74
C ARG A 120 4.69 -19.32 -14.13
N ASN A 121 4.73 -19.43 -12.82
CA ASN A 121 5.44 -20.54 -12.15
C ASN A 121 4.76 -21.89 -12.44
N THR A 122 3.43 -21.95 -12.44
CA THR A 122 2.69 -23.15 -12.84
C THR A 122 3.00 -23.52 -14.29
N LEU A 123 2.94 -22.55 -15.22
CA LEU A 123 3.28 -22.81 -16.63
C LEU A 123 4.73 -23.28 -16.81
N GLN A 124 5.67 -22.70 -16.06
CA GLN A 124 7.07 -23.16 -16.11
C GLN A 124 7.18 -24.63 -15.68
N GLN A 125 6.52 -25.03 -14.60
CA GLN A 125 6.53 -26.42 -14.14
C GLN A 125 5.93 -27.37 -15.18
N THR A 126 4.83 -26.98 -15.83
CA THR A 126 4.23 -27.78 -16.92
C THR A 126 5.18 -27.94 -18.09
N VAL A 127 5.80 -26.85 -18.55
CA VAL A 127 6.77 -26.89 -19.67
C VAL A 127 7.98 -27.75 -19.30
N GLU A 128 8.51 -27.65 -18.08
CA GLU A 128 9.62 -28.49 -17.63
C GLU A 128 9.27 -29.98 -17.60
N GLN A 129 8.03 -30.33 -17.23
CA GLN A 129 7.54 -31.71 -17.27
C GLN A 129 7.40 -32.21 -18.71
N GLU A 130 6.84 -31.41 -19.61
CA GLU A 130 6.69 -31.76 -21.03
C GLU A 130 8.04 -31.92 -21.72
N CYS A 131 9.01 -31.04 -21.45
CA CYS A 131 10.36 -31.16 -21.98
C CYS A 131 11.04 -32.46 -21.54
N ARG A 132 10.96 -32.81 -20.24
CA ARG A 132 11.52 -34.07 -19.74
C ARG A 132 10.84 -35.29 -20.36
N HIS A 133 9.52 -35.24 -20.52
CA HIS A 133 8.78 -36.34 -21.15
C HIS A 133 9.17 -36.50 -22.64
N TYR A 134 9.34 -35.39 -23.36
CA TYR A 134 9.83 -35.41 -24.74
C TYR A 134 11.24 -35.97 -24.83
N GLU A 135 12.16 -35.55 -23.97
CA GLU A 135 13.54 -36.05 -23.93
C GLU A 135 13.56 -37.57 -23.69
N GLN A 136 12.80 -38.07 -22.72
CA GLN A 136 12.69 -39.51 -22.43
C GLN A 136 12.14 -40.31 -23.61
N THR A 137 11.02 -39.86 -24.20
CA THR A 137 10.41 -40.54 -25.35
C THR A 137 11.31 -40.50 -26.59
N HIS A 138 12.06 -39.41 -26.77
CA HIS A 138 13.05 -39.32 -27.84
C HIS A 138 14.21 -40.29 -27.62
N GLU A 139 14.75 -40.39 -26.39
CA GLU A 139 15.80 -41.35 -26.06
C GLU A 139 15.34 -42.81 -26.23
N GLU A 140 14.11 -43.13 -25.88
CA GLU A 140 13.50 -44.44 -26.14
C GLU A 140 13.42 -44.74 -27.64
N LEU A 141 12.89 -43.80 -28.43
CA LEU A 141 12.81 -43.94 -29.89
C LEU A 141 14.19 -44.18 -30.51
N MET A 142 15.22 -43.44 -30.09
CA MET A 142 16.57 -43.59 -30.60
C MET A 142 17.18 -44.95 -30.23
N ARG A 143 16.93 -45.45 -29.01
CA ARG A 143 17.34 -46.79 -28.58
C ARG A 143 16.65 -47.87 -29.40
N ASP A 144 15.35 -47.74 -29.64
CA ASP A 144 14.58 -48.68 -30.45
C ASP A 144 15.08 -48.71 -31.89
N GLN A 145 15.28 -47.55 -32.52
CA GLN A 145 15.85 -47.45 -33.87
C GLN A 145 17.23 -48.11 -33.96
N GLN A 146 18.11 -47.85 -32.98
CA GLN A 146 19.43 -48.46 -32.93
C GLN A 146 19.35 -49.99 -32.80
N SER A 147 18.44 -50.50 -31.96
CA SER A 147 18.23 -51.94 -31.79
C SER A 147 17.76 -52.62 -33.08
N GLN A 148 16.84 -51.97 -33.82
CA GLN A 148 16.33 -52.47 -35.10
C GLN A 148 17.43 -52.51 -36.16
N VAL A 149 18.27 -51.47 -36.25
CA VAL A 149 19.42 -51.43 -37.18
C VAL A 149 20.40 -52.56 -36.87
N LEU A 150 20.75 -52.76 -35.60
CA LEU A 150 21.65 -53.84 -35.17
C LEU A 150 21.07 -55.22 -35.49
N PHE A 151 19.79 -55.44 -35.19
CA PHE A 151 19.10 -56.68 -35.51
C PHE A 151 19.12 -56.97 -37.03
N ALA A 152 18.79 -55.99 -37.86
CA ALA A 152 18.82 -56.11 -39.32
C ALA A 152 20.24 -56.43 -39.84
N HIS A 153 21.28 -55.84 -39.25
CA HIS A 153 22.67 -56.16 -39.58
C HIS A 153 23.08 -57.58 -39.21
N CYS A 154 22.68 -58.08 -38.03
CA CYS A 154 22.93 -59.45 -37.61
C CYS A 154 22.24 -60.47 -38.52
N MET A 155 20.96 -60.22 -38.87
CA MET A 155 20.20 -61.09 -39.76
C MET A 155 20.75 -61.14 -41.20
N ARG A 156 21.38 -60.05 -41.68
CA ARG A 156 22.08 -60.03 -42.99
C ARG A 156 23.44 -60.73 -42.99
N ARG A 157 24.05 -60.97 -41.82
CA ARG A 157 25.38 -61.60 -41.68
C ARG A 157 25.32 -63.09 -41.32
N SER A 158 24.14 -63.62 -40.97
CA SER A 158 23.94 -65.07 -40.87
C SER A 158 23.88 -65.68 -42.27
N PRO A 159 24.84 -66.53 -42.69
CA PRO A 159 24.67 -67.35 -43.88
C PRO A 159 23.63 -68.43 -43.55
N ILE A 160 22.53 -68.44 -44.30
CA ILE A 160 21.75 -69.66 -44.51
C ILE A 160 22.50 -70.48 -45.56
#